data_AF-A0A7V3AM61-F1
#
_entry.id   AF-A0A7V3AM61-F1
#
_cell.length_a   1.000
_cell.length_b   1.000
_cell.length_c   1.000
_cell.angle_alpha   90.00
_cell.angle_beta   90.00
_cell.angle_gamma   90.00
#
_symmetry.space_group_name_H-M   'P 1'
#
loop_
_entity.id
_entity.type
_entity.pdbx_description
1 polymer ?
#
loop_
_entity_poly.entity_id
_entity_poly.type
_entity_poly.pdbx_seq_one_letter_code
_entity_poly.pdbx_strand_id
1 'polypeptide(L)' 'MNTPPRQQLPDADVLVERYHADVFRFVLGMVRDVTLAEDLTADVFLKAIRGVGTFRGDAEIRTWLFTVAINTVRSHFRR' A
#
# COMPACT_ATOMS: atom_id res chain seq x y z
N MET A 1 10.44 -32.35 -4.50
CA MET A 1 10.25 -30.88 -4.53
C MET A 1 8.84 -30.61 -5.03
N ASN A 2 7.87 -30.43 -4.13
CA ASN A 2 6.55 -29.89 -4.48
C ASN A 2 6.33 -28.67 -3.60
N THR A 3 6.88 -27.54 -4.04
CA THR A 3 6.45 -26.25 -3.51
C THR A 3 5.01 -26.06 -3.98
N PRO A 4 4.02 -25.88 -3.09
CA PRO A 4 2.66 -25.58 -3.53
C PRO A 4 2.71 -24.31 -4.39
N PRO A 5 1.83 -24.16 -5.41
CA PRO A 5 1.75 -22.92 -6.16
C PRO A 5 1.34 -21.85 -5.16
N ARG A 6 2.32 -21.05 -4.71
CA ARG A 6 2.06 -19.84 -3.94
C ARG A 6 1.05 -19.08 -4.77
N GLN A 7 -0.13 -18.85 -4.18
CA GLN A 7 -1.15 -18.00 -4.77
C GLN A 7 -0.45 -16.77 -5.34
N GLN A 8 -0.64 -16.55 -6.64
CA GLN A 8 0.11 -15.56 -7.40
C GLN A 8 -0.34 -14.18 -6.93
N LEU A 9 0.32 -13.69 -5.87
CA LEU A 9 0.16 -12.32 -5.41
C LEU A 9 0.55 -11.42 -6.60
N PRO A 10 -0.18 -10.32 -6.84
CA PRO A 10 0.22 -9.40 -7.88
C PRO A 10 1.65 -8.94 -7.59
N ASP A 11 2.50 -9.01 -8.61
CA ASP A 11 3.87 -8.51 -8.52
C ASP A 11 3.87 -7.09 -7.97
N ALA A 12 4.92 -6.73 -7.23
CA ALA A 12 5.05 -5.41 -6.62
C ALA A 12 4.78 -4.28 -7.65
N ASP A 13 5.23 -4.48 -8.88
CA ASP A 13 5.04 -3.56 -10.00
C ASP A 13 3.56 -3.41 -10.36
N VAL A 14 2.80 -4.50 -10.42
CA VAL A 14 1.35 -4.48 -10.69
C VAL A 14 0.58 -3.76 -9.58
N LEU A 15 1.01 -3.94 -8.32
CA LEU A 15 0.41 -3.25 -7.18
C LEU A 15 0.63 -1.74 -7.29
N VAL A 16 1.85 -1.32 -7.60
CA VAL A 16 2.18 0.11 -7.77
C VAL A 16 1.43 0.67 -8.98
N GLU A 17 1.60 0.09 -10.16
CA GLU A 17 1.00 0.58 -11.40
C GLU A 17 -0.52 0.74 -11.29
N ARG A 18 -1.19 -0.24 -10.67
CA ARG A 18 -2.65 -0.25 -10.58
C ARG A 18 -3.23 0.67 -9.52
N TYR A 19 -2.53 0.88 -8.41
CA TYR A 19 -3.08 1.57 -7.24
C TYR A 19 -2.37 2.88 -6.87
N HIS A 20 -1.23 3.20 -7.48
CA HIS A 20 -0.45 4.39 -7.14
C HIS A 20 -1.28 5.66 -7.20
N ALA A 21 -1.99 5.87 -8.29
CA ALA A 21 -2.78 7.09 -8.48
C ALA A 21 -3.96 7.21 -7.50
N ASP A 22 -4.53 6.09 -7.06
CA ASP A 22 -5.64 6.07 -6.08
C ASP A 22 -5.13 6.35 -4.67
N VAL A 23 -4.02 5.69 -4.27
CA VAL A 23 -3.37 5.92 -2.98
C VAL A 23 -2.85 7.33 -2.87
N PHE A 24 -2.16 7.83 -3.90
CA PHE A 24 -1.62 9.19 -3.92
C PHE A 24 -2.72 10.23 -3.71
N ARG A 25 -3.82 10.16 -4.47
CA ARG A 25 -4.95 11.09 -4.31
C ARG A 25 -5.56 11.04 -2.92
N PHE A 26 -5.67 9.84 -2.34
CA PHE A 26 -6.19 9.67 -1.00
C PHE A 26 -5.25 10.26 0.07
N VAL A 27 -3.94 10.01 -0.04
CA VAL A 27 -2.94 10.57 0.86
C VAL A 27 -2.89 12.10 0.73
N LEU A 28 -2.89 12.62 -0.50
CA LEU A 28 -2.95 14.05 -0.78
C LEU A 28 -4.19 14.70 -0.15
N GLY A 29 -5.35 14.04 -0.21
CA GLY A 29 -6.57 14.50 0.45
C GLY A 29 -6.45 14.59 1.98
N MET A 30 -5.63 13.73 2.60
CA MET A 30 -5.39 13.72 4.04
C MET A 30 -4.35 14.76 4.48
N VAL A 31 -3.26 14.92 3.74
CA VAL A 31 -2.11 15.76 4.17
C VAL A 31 -2.10 17.16 3.54
N ARG A 32 -2.78 17.35 2.41
CA ARG A 32 -2.88 18.62 1.65
C ARG A 32 -1.54 19.25 1.27
N ASP A 33 -0.52 18.43 1.12
CA ASP A 33 0.82 18.81 0.68
C ASP A 33 1.27 17.76 -0.36
N VAL A 34 1.70 18.24 -1.53
CA VAL A 34 2.04 17.37 -2.67
C VAL A 34 3.32 16.59 -2.38
N THR A 35 4.37 17.27 -1.92
CA THR A 35 5.67 16.65 -1.63
C THR A 35 5.54 15.62 -0.53
N LEU A 36 4.84 15.97 0.55
CA LEU A 36 4.59 15.03 1.64
C LEU A 36 3.71 13.86 1.18
N ALA A 37 2.75 14.09 0.29
CA ALA A 37 1.93 13.02 -0.25
C ALA A 37 2.72 12.05 -1.13
N GLU A 38 3.67 12.52 -1.93
CA GLU A 38 4.57 11.68 -2.72
C GLU A 38 5.42 10.79 -1.80
N ASP A 39 6.06 11.39 -0.79
CA ASP A 39 6.89 10.67 0.19
C ASP A 39 6.08 9.60 0.94
N LEU A 40 4.90 9.96 1.45
CA LEU A 40 4.05 9.03 2.18
C LEU A 40 3.49 7.93 1.28
N THR A 41 3.19 8.23 0.02
CA THR A 41 2.73 7.23 -0.95
C THR A 41 3.80 6.19 -1.21
N ALA A 42 5.06 6.61 -1.41
CA ALA A 42 6.19 5.69 -1.54
C ALA A 42 6.33 4.78 -0.31
N ASP A 43 6.23 5.35 0.89
CA ASP A 43 6.25 4.61 2.15
C ASP A 43 5.11 3.60 2.29
N VAL A 44 3.92 3.93 1.80
CA VAL A 44 2.76 3.02 1.77
C VAL A 44 3.04 1.81 0.91
N PHE A 45 3.53 2.00 -0.32
CA PHE A 45 3.84 0.88 -1.20
C PHE A 45 5.00 0.03 -0.67
N LEU A 46 6.03 0.66 -0.08
CA LEU A 46 7.12 -0.08 0.55
C LEU A 46 6.62 -0.98 1.69
N LYS A 47 5.73 -0.47 2.54
CA LYS A 47 5.11 -1.27 3.61
C LYS A 47 4.16 -2.33 3.06
N ALA A 48 3.40 -2.00 2.02
CA ALA A 48 2.51 -2.95 1.36
C ALA A 48 3.32 -4.11 0.76
N ILE A 49 4.35 -3.86 -0.03
CA ILE A 49 5.20 -4.91 -0.62
C ILE A 49 5.84 -5.79 0.46
N ARG A 50 6.30 -5.19 1.57
CA ARG A 50 6.83 -5.96 2.72
C ARG A 50 5.75 -6.78 3.45
N GLY A 51 4.52 -6.29 3.48
CA GLY A 51 3.39 -6.91 4.20
C GLY A 51 2.53 -7.85 3.35
N VAL A 52 2.65 -7.81 2.02
CA VAL A 52 1.76 -8.52 1.09
C VAL A 52 1.82 -10.04 1.27
N GLY A 53 2.96 -10.59 1.72
CA GLY A 53 3.09 -12.00 2.06
C GLY A 53 2.26 -12.44 3.27
N THR A 54 1.74 -11.49 4.06
CA THR A 54 0.86 -11.74 5.22
C THR A 54 -0.61 -11.44 4.92
N PHE A 55 -0.91 -10.95 3.72
CA PHE A 55 -2.26 -10.69 3.28
C PHE A 55 -3.01 -12.01 3.09
N ARG A 56 -4.06 -12.22 3.89
CA ARG A 56 -4.82 -13.48 3.95
C ARG A 56 -5.90 -13.61 2.88
N GLY A 57 -6.17 -12.54 2.11
CA GLY A 57 -7.25 -12.52 1.11
C GLY A 57 -8.65 -12.32 1.68
N ASP A 58 -8.78 -12.03 2.98
CA ASP A 58 -10.07 -11.83 3.66
C ASP A 58 -10.78 -10.51 3.26
N ALA A 59 -10.09 -9.62 2.55
CA ALA A 59 -10.62 -8.36 2.03
C ALA A 59 -10.04 -8.10 0.63
N GLU A 60 -10.57 -7.13 -0.11
CA GLU A 60 -9.95 -6.68 -1.36
C GLU A 60 -8.57 -6.05 -1.11
N ILE A 61 -7.62 -6.29 -2.02
CA ILE A 61 -6.28 -5.68 -1.98
C ILE A 61 -6.37 -4.16 -1.85
N ARG A 62 -7.32 -3.54 -2.55
CA ARG A 62 -7.62 -2.10 -2.47
C ARG A 62 -7.89 -1.66 -1.03
N THR A 63 -8.82 -2.33 -0.35
CA THR A 63 -9.21 -2.03 1.04
C THR A 63 -8.03 -2.18 2.00
N TRP A 64 -7.25 -3.24 1.84
CA TRP A 64 -6.05 -3.46 2.63
C TRP A 64 -4.99 -2.37 2.39
N LEU A 65 -4.76 -1.97 1.14
CA LEU A 65 -3.81 -0.92 0.77
C LEU A 65 -4.20 0.44 1.38
N PHE A 66 -5.49 0.80 1.38
CA PHE A 66 -5.98 2.00 2.07
C PHE A 66 -5.77 1.93 3.59
N THR A 67 -5.87 0.75 4.18
CA THR A 67 -5.55 0.56 5.62
C THR A 67 -4.07 0.84 5.89
N VAL A 68 -3.17 0.35 5.04
CA VAL A 68 -1.73 0.67 5.10
C VAL A 68 -1.51 2.18 4.92
N ALA A 69 -2.21 2.83 4.00
CA ALA A 69 -2.15 4.27 3.79
C ALA A 69 -2.52 5.07 5.04
N ILE A 70 -3.68 4.80 5.61
CA ILE A 70 -4.15 5.45 6.84
C ILE A 70 -3.15 5.26 7.99
N ASN A 71 -2.62 4.04 8.16
CA ASN A 71 -1.65 3.76 9.21
C ASN A 71 -0.33 4.49 9.01
N THR A 72 0.15 4.59 7.76
CA THR A 72 1.36 5.35 7.42
C THR A 72 1.19 6.83 7.72
N VAL A 73 0.10 7.45 7.25
CA VAL A 73 -0.16 8.87 7.51
C VAL A 73 -0.30 9.15 9.01
N ARG A 74 -1.07 8.33 9.73
CA ARG A 74 -1.19 8.45 11.19
C ARG A 74 0.13 8.24 11.91
N SER A 75 1.01 7.35 11.40
CA SER A 75 2.34 7.15 11.98
C SER A 75 3.26 8.35 11.75
N HIS A 76 3.11 9.05 10.63
CA HIS A 76 3.89 10.25 10.32
C HIS A 76 3.53 11.38 11.28
N PHE A 77 2.24 11.66 11.49
CA PHE A 77 1.78 12.72 12.41
C PHE A 77 1.87 12.39 13.91
N ARG A 78 2.17 11.14 14.27
CA ARG A 78 2.37 10.74 15.68
C ARG A 78 3.83 10.82 16.14
N ARG A 79 4.76 11.11 15.23
CA ARG A 79 6.17 11.36 15.52
C ARG A 79 6.41 12.86 15.62
#